data_AF-A0A4R5XIQ3-F1
#
_entry.id   AF-A0A4R5XIQ3-F1
#
_cell.length_a   1.000
_cell.length_b   1.000
_cell.length_c   1.000
_cell.angle_alpha   90.00
_cell.angle_beta   90.00
_cell.angle_gamma   90.00
#
_symmetry.space_group_name_H-M   'P 1'
#
loop_
_entity.id
_entity.type
_entity.pdbx_description
1 polymer ?
#
loop_
_entity_poly.entity_id
_entity_poly.type
_entity_poly.pdbx_seq_one_letter_code
_entity_poly.pdbx_strand_id
1 'polypeptide(L)' 'VQKWRVRMSLRRVDGLGRILRNHCRTDRRKYHVPRSNYLWHGDGHHKLIRWGIVIHG' A
#
# COMPACT_ATOMS: atom_id res chain seq x y z
N VAL A 1 -5.65 -5.78 -22.91
CA VAL A 1 -6.27 -4.44 -22.71
C VAL A 1 -5.19 -3.36 -22.73
N GLN A 2 -5.34 -2.34 -23.57
CA GLN A 2 -4.34 -1.28 -23.73
C GLN A 2 -4.38 -0.31 -22.53
N LYS A 3 -3.28 -0.23 -21.75
CA LYS A 3 -3.19 0.58 -20.51
C LYS A 3 -3.49 2.07 -20.72
N TRP A 4 -3.18 2.61 -21.90
CA TRP A 4 -3.41 4.01 -22.21
C TRP A 4 -4.90 4.36 -22.26
N ARG A 5 -5.75 3.47 -22.79
CA ARG A 5 -7.21 3.67 -22.90
C ARG A 5 -7.87 3.76 -21.52
N VAL A 6 -7.46 2.86 -20.62
CA VAL A 6 -7.94 2.83 -19.23
C VAL A 6 -7.58 4.11 -18.50
N ARG A 7 -6.33 4.60 -18.65
CA ARG A 7 -5.88 5.86 -18.04
C ARG A 7 -6.64 7.08 -18.57
N MET A 8 -6.96 7.13 -19.86
CA MET A 8 -7.72 8.23 -20.45
C MET A 8 -9.18 8.23 -19.97
N SER A 9 -9.80 7.05 -19.86
CA SER A 9 -11.16 6.95 -19.33
C SER A 9 -11.22 7.37 -17.85
N LEU A 10 -10.27 6.91 -17.03
CA LEU A 10 -10.17 7.32 -15.62
C LEU A 10 -9.94 8.82 -15.46
N ARG A 11 -9.16 9.48 -16.33
CA ARG A 11 -9.01 10.94 -16.29
C ARG A 11 -10.31 11.69 -16.58
N ARG A 12 -11.12 11.17 -17.50
CA ARG A 12 -12.36 11.81 -17.91
C ARG A 12 -13.45 11.69 -16.84
N VAL A 13 -13.53 10.52 -16.22
CA VAL A 13 -14.59 10.20 -15.24
C VAL A 13 -14.19 10.62 -13.82
N ASP A 14 -12.90 10.54 -13.48
CA ASP A 14 -12.43 10.63 -12.09
C ASP A 14 -11.11 11.42 -11.97
N GLY A 15 -11.17 12.71 -12.29
CA GLY A 15 -10.03 13.62 -12.13
C GLY A 15 -9.55 13.72 -10.68
N LEU A 16 -10.50 13.79 -9.73
CA LEU A 16 -10.25 13.92 -8.29
C LEU A 16 -9.72 12.62 -7.67
N GLY A 17 -10.34 11.48 -7.93
CA GLY A 17 -9.89 10.19 -7.40
C GLY A 17 -8.56 9.73 -8.01
N ARG A 18 -8.15 10.26 -9.18
CA ARG A 18 -6.77 10.10 -9.67
C ARG A 18 -5.76 10.85 -8.80
N ILE A 19 -6.07 12.07 -8.39
CA ILE A 19 -5.19 12.87 -7.53
C ILE A 19 -5.06 12.21 -6.16
N LEU A 20 -6.19 11.85 -5.55
CA LEU A 20 -6.23 11.18 -4.25
C LEU A 20 -5.44 9.85 -4.25
N ARG A 21 -5.58 9.03 -5.30
CA ARG A 21 -4.82 7.76 -5.42
C ARG A 21 -3.31 7.97 -5.59
N ASN A 22 -2.90 9.03 -6.27
CA ASN A 22 -1.49 9.40 -6.37
C ASN A 22 -0.96 9.95 -5.04
N HIS A 23 -1.78 10.69 -4.30
CA HIS A 23 -1.43 11.26 -2.99
C HIS A 23 -1.34 10.21 -1.89
N CYS A 24 -2.21 9.19 -1.91
CA CYS A 24 -2.21 8.06 -0.99
C CYS A 24 -1.24 6.94 -1.40
N ARG A 25 -0.40 7.16 -2.39
CA ARG A 25 0.62 6.17 -2.74
C ARG A 25 1.62 6.14 -1.60
N THR A 26 1.57 5.08 -0.78
CA THR A 26 2.58 4.80 0.24
C THR A 26 3.95 4.94 -0.40
N ASP A 27 4.73 5.90 0.08
CA ASP A 27 6.07 6.11 -0.43
C ASP A 27 6.87 4.84 -0.15
N ARG A 28 7.43 4.24 -1.21
CA ARG A 28 8.19 2.99 -1.05
C ARG A 28 9.52 3.35 -0.43
N ARG A 29 9.57 3.36 0.90
CA ARG A 29 10.82 3.53 1.63
C ARG A 29 11.77 2.42 1.21
N LYS A 30 13.00 2.79 0.82
CA LYS A 30 14.08 1.81 0.66
C LYS A 30 14.46 1.34 2.07
N TYR A 31 14.04 0.14 2.43
CA TYR A 31 14.43 -0.48 3.70
C TYR A 31 15.83 -1.07 3.55
N HIS A 32 16.79 -0.51 4.29
CA HIS A 32 18.13 -1.08 4.42
C HIS A 32 18.20 -1.81 5.76
N VAL A 33 18.10 -3.13 5.73
CA VAL A 33 18.23 -3.97 6.93
C VAL A 33 19.65 -4.55 6.99
N PRO A 34 20.31 -4.54 8.17
CA PRO A 34 21.67 -5.02 8.29
C PRO A 34 21.79 -6.54 8.10
N ARG A 35 20.72 -7.32 8.35
CA ARG A 35 20.68 -8.80 8.18
C ARG A 35 19.25 -9.28 7.87
N SER A 36 19.10 -10.45 7.24
CA SER A 36 17.81 -10.99 6.74
C SER A 36 16.69 -11.10 7.80
N ASN A 37 17.02 -11.37 9.07
CA ASN A 37 16.03 -11.55 10.13
C ASN A 37 15.54 -10.24 10.77
N TYR A 38 16.16 -9.09 10.48
CA TYR A 38 15.74 -7.79 11.03
C TYR A 38 14.39 -7.32 10.46
N LEU A 39 13.99 -7.83 9.29
CA LEU A 39 12.69 -7.50 8.70
C LEU A 39 11.51 -8.17 9.44
N TRP A 40 11.78 -9.30 10.11
CA TRP A 40 10.75 -10.18 10.69
C TRP A 40 10.43 -9.86 12.16
N HIS A 41 11.21 -8.99 12.81
CA HIS A 41 11.10 -8.76 14.26
C HIS A 41 9.88 -7.92 14.70
N GLY A 42 8.91 -7.75 13.81
CA GLY A 42 7.70 -6.97 14.06
C GLY A 42 6.53 -7.50 13.26
N ASP A 43 6.33 -8.82 13.22
CA ASP A 43 5.11 -9.40 12.68
C ASP A 43 4.07 -9.59 13.78
N GLY A 44 3.60 -8.48 14.33
CA GLY A 44 2.29 -8.50 14.95
C GLY A 44 1.28 -8.75 13.83
N HIS A 45 0.43 -9.76 13.98
CA HIS A 45 -0.62 -10.11 13.01
C HIS A 45 -1.77 -9.08 13.01
N HIS A 46 -1.42 -7.81 12.85
CA HIS A 46 -2.28 -6.64 13.04
C HIS A 46 -3.32 -6.50 11.94
N LYS A 47 -3.28 -7.34 10.90
CA LYS A 47 -4.36 -7.43 9.90
C LYS A 47 -5.72 -7.78 10.51
N LEU A 48 -5.74 -8.37 11.72
CA LEU A 48 -6.98 -8.67 12.45
C LEU A 48 -7.42 -7.58 13.44
N ILE A 49 -6.68 -6.47 13.57
CA ILE A 49 -7.00 -5.40 14.54
C ILE A 49 -8.37 -4.78 14.30
N ARG A 50 -8.84 -4.76 13.05
CA ARG A 50 -10.16 -4.25 12.68
C ARG A 50 -11.31 -5.08 13.28
N TRP A 51 -11.02 -6.31 13.70
CA TRP A 51 -11.94 -7.23 14.35
C TRP A 51 -11.68 -7.36 15.86
N GLY A 52 -10.81 -6.51 16.43
CA GLY A 52 -10.46 -6.52 17.85
C GLY A 52 -9.48 -7.63 18.27
N ILE A 53 -8.89 -8.34 17.31
CA ILE A 53 -7.96 -9.44 17.59
C ILE A 53 -6.53 -8.98 17.35
N VAL A 54 -5.68 -9.11 18.37
CA VAL A 54 -4.26 -8.75 18.31
C VAL A 54 -3.46 -10.00 18.69
N ILE A 55 -2.54 -10.40 17.80
CA ILE A 55 -1.64 -11.54 18.01
C ILE A 55 -0.21 -11.01 17.84
N HIS A 56 0.62 -11.25 18.85
CA HIS A 56 2.04 -10.92 18.85
C HIS A 56 2.86 -12.20 18.69
N GLY A 57 3.94 -12.13 17.89
CA GLY A 57 4.89 -13.20 17.64
C GLY A 57 6.26 -12.61 17.32
#